data_AF-A0AAU7RFC9-F1
#
_entry.id   AF-A0AAU7RFC9-F1
#
_cell.length_a   1.000
_cell.length_b   1.000
_cell.length_c   1.000
_cell.angle_alpha   90.00
_cell.angle_beta   90.00
_cell.angle_gamma   90.00
#
_symmetry.space_group_name_H-M   'P 1'
#
loop_
_entity.id
_entity.type
_entity.pdbx_description
1 polymer ?
#
loop_
_entity_poly.entity_id
_entity_poly.type
_entity_poly.pdbx_seq_one_letter_code
_entity_poly.pdbx_strand_id
1 'polypeptide(L)' 'MGRDRWVSEHPLALGDEVRLVLERETPVKVRVRDERGVIEFHVWSRWEGMAGELIVRVGEHVSVHDTLLRT' A
#
# COMPACT_ATOMS: atom_id res chain seq x y z
N MET A 1 -22.57 9.10 -16.12
CA MET A 1 -22.51 8.33 -14.86
C MET A 1 -21.65 7.10 -15.12
N GLY A 2 -20.33 7.24 -15.01
CA GLY A 2 -19.39 6.14 -15.20
C GLY A 2 -19.29 5.33 -13.92
N ARG A 3 -19.58 4.03 -13.99
CA ARG A 3 -19.33 3.09 -12.89
C ARG A 3 -17.91 2.55 -13.10
N ASP A 4 -16.95 3.11 -12.38
CA ASP A 4 -15.64 2.47 -12.19
C ASP A 4 -15.84 1.25 -11.29
N ARG A 5 -16.25 0.15 -11.90
CA ARG A 5 -16.38 -1.14 -11.27
C ARG A 5 -15.07 -1.89 -11.52
N TRP A 6 -14.13 -1.76 -10.61
CA TRP A 6 -12.98 -2.66 -10.55
C TRP A 6 -13.49 -4.03 -10.13
N VAL A 7 -13.73 -4.91 -11.11
CA VAL A 7 -13.97 -6.33 -10.86
C VAL A 7 -12.64 -7.03 -11.15
N SER A 8 -11.98 -7.52 -10.11
CA SER A 8 -10.89 -8.47 -10.24
C SER A 8 -11.48 -9.84 -10.59
N GLU A 9 -11.72 -10.07 -11.89
CA GLU A 9 -12.09 -11.39 -12.40
C GLU A 9 -10.82 -12.17 -12.77
N HIS A 10 -10.51 -13.19 -11.96
CA HIS A 10 -10.12 -14.55 -12.37
C HIS A 10 -9.03 -15.25 -11.54
N PRO A 11 -9.10 -16.61 -11.47
CA PRO A 11 -8.77 -17.37 -10.28
C PRO A 11 -7.49 -18.25 -10.39
N LEU A 12 -6.92 -18.50 -9.21
CA LEU A 12 -6.07 -19.61 -8.74
C LEU A 12 -4.71 -19.93 -9.41
N ALA A 13 -3.68 -19.69 -8.59
CA ALA A 13 -2.51 -20.53 -8.30
C ALA A 13 -1.43 -20.73 -9.39
N LEU A 14 -0.38 -19.92 -9.29
CA LEU A 14 0.96 -20.19 -9.83
C LEU A 14 1.97 -20.01 -8.68
N GLY A 15 2.41 -21.12 -8.10
CA GLY A 15 3.39 -21.15 -7.02
C GLY A 15 2.81 -20.70 -5.67
N ASP A 16 3.55 -20.98 -4.60
CA ASP A 16 3.27 -20.51 -3.24
C ASP A 16 3.51 -18.98 -3.19
N GLU A 17 2.72 -18.22 -3.95
CA GLU A 17 2.87 -16.77 -4.11
C GLU A 17 2.39 -16.14 -2.80
N VAL A 18 3.36 -15.86 -1.93
CA VAL A 18 3.13 -15.14 -0.68
C VAL A 18 2.66 -13.73 -1.04
N ARG A 19 1.35 -13.54 -1.07
CA ARG A 19 0.71 -12.24 -1.27
C ARG A 19 0.48 -11.58 0.08
N LEU A 20 1.09 -10.42 0.29
CA LEU A 20 0.74 -9.54 1.40
C LEU A 20 -0.33 -8.56 0.92
N VAL A 21 -1.54 -8.68 1.47
CA VAL A 21 -2.62 -7.71 1.25
C VAL A 21 -2.75 -6.87 2.51
N LEU A 22 -2.63 -5.55 2.38
CA LEU A 22 -2.84 -4.60 3.46
C LEU A 22 -3.85 -3.55 3.03
N GLU A 23 -4.91 -3.40 3.83
CA GLU A 23 -5.94 -2.39 3.63
C GLU A 23 -5.77 -1.28 4.66
N ARG A 24 -5.86 -0.03 4.21
CA ARG A 24 -5.73 1.16 5.07
C ARG A 24 -6.93 2.07 4.87
N GLU A 25 -7.67 2.26 5.95
CA GLU A 25 -8.79 3.20 5.98
C GLU A 25 -8.27 4.64 6.11
N THR A 26 -9.03 5.61 5.58
CA THR A 26 -8.74 7.07 5.64
C THR A 26 -7.35 7.52 5.15
N PRO A 27 -6.93 7.14 3.93
CA PRO A 27 -5.73 7.69 3.34
C PRO A 27 -5.89 9.20 3.15
N VAL A 28 -4.96 9.98 3.70
CA VAL A 28 -4.95 11.45 3.59
C VAL A 28 -3.94 11.95 2.58
N LYS A 29 -2.92 11.14 2.27
CA LYS A 29 -1.89 11.50 1.30
C LYS A 29 -1.24 10.24 0.74
N VAL A 30 -0.92 10.29 -0.55
CA VAL A 30 -0.07 9.31 -1.22
C VAL A 30 1.10 10.03 -1.86
N ARG A 31 2.29 9.45 -1.77
CA ARG A 31 3.48 9.92 -2.51
C ARG A 31 4.19 8.72 -3.09
N VAL A 32 4.63 8.86 -4.34
CA VAL A 32 5.54 7.92 -4.99
C VAL A 32 6.88 8.60 -5.18
N ARG A 33 7.96 7.89 -4.90
CA ARG A 33 9.34 8.31 -5.18
C ARG A 33 10.04 7.21 -5.95
N ASP A 34 10.91 7.61 -6.87
CA ASP A 34 11.88 6.73 -7.51
C ASP A 34 13.27 7.24 -7.11
N GLU A 35 14.03 6.41 -6.41
CA GLU A 35 15.39 6.72 -6.01
C GLU A 35 16.31 5.53 -6.27
N ARG A 36 17.30 5.73 -7.15
CA ARG A 36 18.35 4.75 -7.46
C ARG A 36 17.80 3.36 -7.86
N GLY A 37 16.69 3.34 -8.61
CA GLY A 37 16.06 2.08 -9.07
C GLY A 37 15.20 1.40 -8.01
N VAL A 38 14.91 2.07 -6.89
CA VAL A 38 13.93 1.63 -5.89
C VAL A 38 12.72 2.56 -5.98
N ILE A 39 11.53 1.96 -6.13
CA ILE A 39 10.27 2.70 -6.06
C ILE A 39 9.73 2.62 -4.63
N GLU A 40 9.44 3.78 -4.04
CA GLU A 40 8.86 3.89 -2.70
C GLU A 40 7.45 4.48 -2.79
N PHE A 41 6.48 3.74 -2.26
CA PHE A 41 5.11 4.17 -2.08
C PHE A 41 4.89 4.53 -0.62
N HIS A 42 4.55 5.78 -0.36
CA HIS A 42 4.17 6.25 0.98
C HIS A 42 2.68 6.55 0.99
N VAL A 43 1.96 5.97 1.94
CA VAL A 43 0.54 6.23 2.20
C VAL A 43 0.40 6.69 3.63
N TRP A 44 -0.04 7.93 3.82
CA TRP A 44 -0.39 8.44 5.14
C TRP A 44 -1.87 8.28 5.38
N SER A 45 -2.24 7.88 6.59
CA SER A 45 -3.63 7.75 7.04
C SER A 45 -3.85 8.54 8.33
N ARG A 46 -5.08 9.00 8.56
CA ARG A 46 -5.45 9.69 9.79
C ARG A 46 -6.89 9.36 10.19
N TRP A 47 -7.05 8.85 11.41
CA TRP A 47 -8.33 8.50 12.00
C TRP A 47 -8.38 8.93 13.47
N GLU A 48 -9.36 9.77 13.87
CA GLU A 48 -9.66 10.09 15.28
C GLU A 48 -8.43 10.27 16.21
N GLY A 49 -7.46 11.12 15.84
CA GLY A 49 -6.26 11.35 16.67
C GLY A 49 -5.18 10.27 16.56
N MET A 50 -5.33 9.31 15.65
CA MET A 50 -4.28 8.40 15.20
C MET A 50 -3.78 8.84 13.82
N ALA A 51 -2.46 8.79 13.63
CA ALA A 51 -1.81 8.97 12.34
C ALA A 51 -1.06 7.67 12.00
N GLY A 52 -1.04 7.30 10.72
CA GLY A 52 -0.29 6.15 10.26
C GLY A 52 0.47 6.45 8.99
N GLU A 53 1.57 5.74 8.78
CA GLU A 53 2.34 5.75 7.55
C GLU A 53 2.65 4.31 7.13
N LEU A 54 2.20 3.95 5.94
CA LEU A 54 2.53 2.73 5.24
C LEU A 54 3.57 3.05 4.17
N ILE A 55 4.69 2.34 4.17
CA ILE A 55 5.77 2.46 3.19
C ILE A 55 5.98 1.10 2.52
N VAL A 56 5.79 1.06 1.20
CA VAL A 56 6.13 -0.11 0.37
C VAL A 56 7.34 0.26 -0.48
N ARG A 57 8.43 -0.50 -0.36
CA ARG A 57 9.64 -0.32 -1.16
C ARG A 57 9.79 -1.49 -2.10
N VAL A 58 9.95 -1.21 -3.39
CA VAL A 58 10.11 -2.20 -4.46
C VAL A 58 11.45 -1.95 -5.14
N GLY A 59 12.39 -2.87 -4.95
CA GLY A 59 13.70 -2.89 -5.61
C GLY A 59 14.14 -4.33 -5.85
N GLU A 60 15.40 -4.66 -5.52
CA GLU A 60 15.89 -6.05 -5.52
C GLU A 60 15.03 -6.96 -4.61
N HIS A 61 14.52 -6.38 -3.51
CA HIS A 61 13.59 -7.02 -2.60
C HIS A 61 12.35 -6.12 -2.39
N VAL A 62 11.24 -6.74 -2.01
CA VAL A 62 10.03 -6.03 -1.56
C VAL A 62 10.05 -5.95 -0.04
N SER A 63 9.86 -4.75 0.51
CA SER A 63 9.68 -4.55 1.95
C SER A 63 8.48 -3.66 2.24
N VAL A 64 7.79 -3.96 3.33
CA VAL A 64 6.61 -3.23 3.78
C VAL A 64 6.82 -2.80 5.22
N HIS A 65 6.66 -1.51 5.49
CA HIS A 65 6.75 -0.94 6.83
C HIS A 65 5.43 -0.25 7.13
N ASP A 66 4.76 -0.67 8.20
CA ASP A 66 3.53 -0.04 8.66
C ASP A 66 3.73 0.54 10.06
N THR A 67 3.64 1.86 10.18
CA THR A 67 3.81 2.59 11.44
C THR A 67 2.51 3.26 11.86
N LEU A 68 2.12 3.07 13.12
CA LEU A 68 1.01 3.75 13.77
C LEU A 68 1.52 4.67 14.87
N LEU A 69 1.13 5.93 14.80
CA LEU A 69 1.39 6.96 15.81
C LEU A 69 0.05 7.31 16.48
N ARG A 70 0.03 7.24 17.81
CA ARG A 70 -1.06 7.80 18.62
C ARG A 70 -0.67 9.23 18.99
N THR A 71 -1.53 10.19 18.69
CA THR A 71 -1.39 11.59 19.12
C THR A 71 -2.36 11.94 20.23
#